data_AF-A0A8E2UFY2-F1
#
_entry.id   AF-A0A8E2UFY2-F1
#
_cell.length_a   1.000
_cell.length_b   1.000
_cell.length_c   1.000
_cell.angle_alpha   90.00
_cell.angle_beta   90.00
_cell.angle_gamma   90.00
#
_symmetry.space_group_name_H-M   'P 1'
#
loop_
_entity.id
_entity.type
_entity.pdbx_description
1 polymer ?
#
loop_
_entity_poly.entity_id
_entity_poly.type
_entity_poly.pdbx_seq_one_letter_code
_entity_poly.pdbx_strand_id
1 'polypeptide(L)'
;MSAIPIAHIPSRTPSSKARAVTRTDPFHDGLWQVGAIAAWMSVDQAKRAEAAGLGRIPKWVLGDSDEALGRLEKRGQMWQAALRLLANVNAYRTLTVEQLAFISGDNRAMSPQANLVRDMFTLGLVDIGTYQRPMGAPPHAHRTKLIRPSRSAAFHDLILPNMTYPEWATTTGAHPWSASSRYDRHNVLVAEIIARAAEFLPIGAVVGERFADVANLAYTSIGDEPPRGLQRAADAVLLREDGARIAIELTASTGANFTDKVAKWVQLFGNRRWDDTGLHVVFVVASNVGSPESHLTPATDLSRVRRNISRALRDWRAPAHDPAKFRISVVQWQDWFPGPGLIDSSFLTLRVQRPTGQNADDPWESVDLLDPRQVPTPANEDLPRSLDMLAVQRFQPSWLAEGRTPPNIHEIRKATSPFRRLTVNQTVTKTGLPVKPRFYPEGMGPPQLPMRLRTKLSGH
;
A
#
# COMPACT_ATOMS: atom_id res chain seq x y z
N MET A 1 26.20 -10.77 -9.62
CA MET A 1 24.79 -10.68 -10.01
C MET A 1 24.45 -11.93 -10.80
N SER A 2 23.37 -12.62 -10.45
CA SER A 2 22.83 -13.76 -11.18
C SER A 2 21.42 -13.38 -11.62
N ALA A 3 21.34 -12.75 -12.80
CA ALA A 3 20.07 -12.32 -13.38
C ALA A 3 19.33 -13.53 -13.96
N ILE A 4 18.08 -13.70 -13.55
CA ILE A 4 17.21 -14.80 -13.92
C ILE A 4 16.01 -14.21 -14.68
N PRO A 5 15.66 -14.73 -15.87
CA PRO A 5 14.40 -14.36 -16.51
C PRO A 5 13.21 -14.68 -15.60
N ILE A 6 12.32 -13.71 -15.40
CA ILE A 6 11.14 -13.87 -14.54
C ILE A 6 10.29 -15.07 -14.97
N ALA A 7 10.23 -15.35 -16.27
CA ALA A 7 9.53 -16.51 -16.84
C ALA A 7 10.01 -17.87 -16.30
N HIS A 8 11.23 -17.96 -15.78
CA HIS A 8 11.84 -19.19 -15.26
C HIS A 8 11.66 -19.35 -13.74
N ILE A 9 11.12 -18.34 -13.05
CA ILE A 9 10.88 -18.39 -11.61
C ILE A 9 9.43 -18.87 -11.38
N PRO A 10 9.21 -19.91 -10.55
CA PRO A 10 7.86 -20.34 -10.20
C PRO A 10 7.05 -19.18 -9.58
N SER A 11 5.92 -18.85 -10.20
CA SER A 11 4.98 -17.85 -9.71
C SER A 11 3.95 -18.50 -8.79
N ARG A 12 3.61 -17.85 -7.67
CA ARG A 12 2.45 -18.25 -6.84
C ARG A 12 1.12 -18.04 -7.56
N THR A 13 1.10 -17.30 -8.67
CA THR A 13 -0.11 -16.99 -9.45
C THR A 13 0.09 -17.30 -10.93
N PRO A 14 0.34 -18.56 -11.32
CA PRO A 14 0.75 -18.88 -12.70
C PRO A 14 -0.32 -18.53 -13.74
N SER A 15 -1.61 -18.53 -13.35
CA SER A 15 -2.76 -18.22 -14.21
C SER A 15 -3.11 -16.72 -14.28
N SER A 16 -2.47 -15.87 -13.48
CA SER A 16 -2.77 -14.42 -13.48
C SER A 16 -2.30 -13.77 -14.78
N LYS A 17 -3.19 -13.00 -15.43
CA LYS A 17 -2.88 -12.22 -16.63
C LYS A 17 -2.08 -10.94 -16.32
N ALA A 18 -1.96 -10.60 -15.04
CA ALA A 18 -1.27 -9.41 -14.55
C ALA A 18 0.03 -9.75 -13.79
N ARG A 19 0.51 -11.00 -13.90
CA ARG A 19 1.74 -11.49 -13.25
C ARG A 19 2.97 -10.75 -13.78
N ALA A 20 4.07 -10.78 -13.02
CA ALA A 20 5.27 -9.97 -13.30
C ALA A 20 5.82 -10.14 -14.73
N VAL A 21 5.78 -11.35 -15.30
CA VAL A 21 6.28 -11.59 -16.68
C VAL A 21 5.43 -10.93 -17.78
N THR A 22 4.19 -10.55 -17.48
CA THR A 22 3.23 -10.00 -18.46
C THR A 22 2.89 -8.53 -18.24
N ARG A 23 3.17 -8.01 -17.05
CA ARG A 23 2.86 -6.63 -16.65
C ARG A 23 4.00 -5.69 -17.08
N THR A 24 3.68 -4.43 -17.36
CA THR A 24 4.69 -3.38 -17.60
C THR A 24 5.58 -3.18 -16.37
N ASP A 25 6.89 -3.10 -16.58
CA ASP A 25 7.86 -2.74 -15.54
C ASP A 25 7.94 -1.22 -15.40
N PRO A 26 7.43 -0.61 -14.31
CA PRO A 26 7.39 0.83 -14.19
C PRO A 26 8.79 1.49 -14.14
N PHE A 27 9.82 0.76 -13.70
CA PHE A 27 11.18 1.29 -13.63
C PHE A 27 11.83 1.29 -15.01
N HIS A 28 11.86 0.12 -15.65
CA HIS A 28 12.59 -0.09 -16.91
C HIS A 28 11.81 0.38 -18.14
N ASP A 29 10.47 0.38 -18.10
CA ASP A 29 9.62 0.80 -19.24
C ASP A 29 9.27 2.30 -19.22
N GLY A 30 10.03 3.10 -18.47
CA GLY A 30 10.01 4.56 -18.56
C GLY A 30 8.95 5.29 -17.73
N LEU A 31 8.22 4.62 -16.83
CA LEU A 31 7.26 5.31 -15.94
C LEU A 31 7.95 6.06 -14.77
N TRP A 32 9.21 5.71 -14.48
CA TRP A 32 10.01 6.29 -13.39
C TRP A 32 10.89 7.50 -13.78
N GLN A 33 11.02 7.82 -15.08
CA GLN A 33 11.95 8.85 -15.56
C GLN A 33 11.66 10.27 -15.03
N VAL A 34 12.69 11.15 -15.03
CA VAL A 34 12.55 12.58 -14.65
C VAL A 34 11.51 13.26 -15.55
N GLY A 35 10.62 14.06 -14.95
CA GLY A 35 9.58 14.78 -15.69
C GLY A 35 8.33 13.95 -16.01
N ALA A 36 8.32 12.62 -15.75
CA ALA A 36 7.12 11.80 -15.90
C ALA A 36 6.06 12.23 -14.88
N ILE A 37 5.15 13.12 -15.31
CA ILE A 37 4.01 13.57 -14.52
C ILE A 37 2.77 12.87 -15.05
N ALA A 38 2.00 12.27 -14.14
CA ALA A 38 0.70 11.75 -14.46
C ALA A 38 -0.29 12.92 -14.66
N ALA A 39 -0.90 12.98 -15.83
CA ALA A 39 -2.07 13.81 -16.05
C ALA A 39 -3.28 13.10 -15.45
N TRP A 40 -3.86 13.70 -14.41
CA TRP A 40 -5.01 13.15 -13.69
C TRP A 40 -6.30 13.77 -14.18
N MET A 41 -7.33 12.94 -14.26
CA MET A 41 -8.68 13.34 -14.59
C MET A 41 -9.62 12.77 -13.52
N SER A 42 -10.39 13.66 -12.90
CA SER A 42 -11.60 13.30 -12.13
C SER A 42 -12.83 13.36 -13.02
N VAL A 43 -13.92 12.71 -12.62
CA VAL A 43 -15.17 12.74 -13.39
C VAL A 43 -15.72 14.16 -13.58
N ASP A 44 -15.64 15.01 -12.55
CA ASP A 44 -16.10 16.40 -12.62
C ASP A 44 -15.25 17.26 -13.56
N GLN A 45 -13.94 17.02 -13.60
CA GLN A 45 -13.06 17.67 -14.58
C GLN A 45 -13.38 17.20 -15.99
N ALA A 46 -13.60 15.90 -16.18
CA ALA A 46 -13.93 15.33 -17.48
C ALA A 46 -15.25 15.93 -18.01
N LYS A 47 -16.31 15.91 -17.20
CA LYS A 47 -17.63 16.46 -17.54
C LYS A 47 -17.55 17.96 -17.88
N ARG A 48 -16.78 18.75 -17.12
CA ARG A 48 -16.56 20.18 -17.41
C ARG A 48 -15.78 20.41 -18.70
N ALA A 49 -14.74 19.62 -18.96
CA ALA A 49 -13.96 19.74 -20.19
C ALA A 49 -14.82 19.42 -21.43
N GLU A 50 -15.67 18.40 -21.36
CA GLU A 50 -16.61 18.05 -22.44
C GLU A 50 -17.69 19.12 -22.63
N ALA A 51 -18.30 19.61 -21.55
CA ALA A 51 -19.28 20.70 -21.61
C ALA A 51 -18.68 22.00 -22.19
N ALA A 52 -17.39 22.25 -21.97
CA ALA A 52 -16.66 23.39 -22.54
C ALA A 52 -16.16 23.15 -23.97
N GLY A 53 -16.40 21.97 -24.57
CA GLY A 53 -15.94 21.61 -25.91
C GLY A 53 -14.42 21.40 -26.03
N LEU A 54 -13.70 21.24 -24.91
CA LEU A 54 -12.23 21.08 -24.87
C LEU A 54 -11.77 19.64 -25.13
N GLY A 55 -12.71 18.71 -25.33
CA GLY A 55 -12.44 17.31 -25.62
C GLY A 55 -13.72 16.47 -25.53
N ARG A 56 -13.61 15.20 -25.88
CA ARG A 56 -14.71 14.24 -25.76
C ARG A 56 -14.30 13.12 -24.81
N ILE A 57 -15.17 12.76 -23.88
CA ILE A 57 -14.86 11.66 -22.95
C ILE A 57 -15.12 10.35 -23.71
N PRO A 58 -14.14 9.43 -23.80
CA PRO A 58 -14.40 8.16 -24.46
C PRO A 58 -15.50 7.39 -23.71
N LYS A 59 -16.46 6.79 -24.43
CA LYS A 59 -17.60 6.06 -23.84
C LYS A 59 -17.20 4.89 -22.93
N TRP A 60 -15.99 4.37 -23.10
CA TRP A 60 -15.45 3.32 -22.24
C TRP A 60 -14.90 3.86 -20.91
N VAL A 61 -14.73 5.18 -20.78
CA VAL A 61 -14.26 5.88 -19.57
C VAL A 61 -15.42 6.39 -18.73
N LEU A 62 -16.50 6.90 -19.34
CA LEU A 62 -17.67 7.43 -18.63
C LEU A 62 -18.94 6.73 -19.10
N GLY A 63 -19.72 6.22 -18.14
CA GLY A 63 -21.04 5.63 -18.36
C GLY A 63 -22.16 6.48 -17.77
N ASP A 64 -23.37 5.91 -17.74
CA ASP A 64 -24.51 6.48 -17.03
C ASP A 64 -24.35 6.30 -15.50
N SER A 65 -24.63 7.35 -14.73
CA SER A 65 -24.40 7.36 -13.28
C SER A 65 -25.44 6.52 -12.52
N ASP A 66 -26.70 6.56 -12.94
CA ASP A 66 -27.78 5.81 -12.30
C ASP A 66 -27.64 4.31 -12.57
N GLU A 67 -27.27 3.95 -13.81
CA GLU A 67 -26.96 2.56 -14.13
C GLU A 67 -25.74 2.04 -13.37
N ALA A 68 -24.69 2.85 -13.23
CA ALA A 68 -23.49 2.48 -12.48
C ALA A 68 -23.81 2.27 -11.00
N LEU A 69 -24.60 3.16 -10.40
CA LEU A 69 -25.04 3.01 -9.01
C LEU A 69 -25.94 1.78 -8.83
N GLY A 70 -26.96 1.62 -9.68
CA GLY A 70 -27.87 0.48 -9.64
C GLY A 70 -27.16 -0.86 -9.87
N ARG A 71 -26.02 -0.87 -10.56
CA ARG A 71 -25.11 -2.01 -10.68
C ARG A 71 -24.41 -2.34 -9.35
N LEU A 72 -23.89 -1.34 -8.62
CA LEU A 72 -23.24 -1.53 -7.32
C LEU A 72 -24.24 -1.88 -6.19
N GLU A 73 -25.43 -1.27 -6.20
CA GLU A 73 -26.47 -1.45 -5.18
C GLU A 73 -27.05 -2.86 -5.11
N LYS A 74 -26.91 -3.68 -6.16
CA LYS A 74 -27.34 -5.07 -6.18
C LYS A 74 -26.60 -5.97 -5.17
N ARG A 75 -25.55 -5.46 -4.48
CA ARG A 75 -24.77 -6.13 -3.42
C ARG A 75 -24.25 -7.54 -3.77
N GLY A 76 -24.10 -7.82 -5.06
CA GLY A 76 -23.59 -9.09 -5.58
C GLY A 76 -22.07 -9.09 -5.75
N GLN A 77 -21.59 -9.91 -6.70
CA GLN A 77 -20.16 -10.01 -7.02
C GLN A 77 -19.51 -8.67 -7.38
N MET A 78 -20.26 -7.77 -8.01
CA MET A 78 -19.75 -6.46 -8.42
C MET A 78 -19.53 -5.51 -7.25
N TRP A 79 -20.39 -5.55 -6.23
CA TRP A 79 -20.16 -4.83 -4.97
C TRP A 79 -18.90 -5.33 -4.28
N GLN A 80 -18.74 -6.65 -4.14
CA GLN A 80 -17.56 -7.23 -3.50
C GLN A 80 -16.27 -6.90 -4.25
N ALA A 81 -16.32 -6.86 -5.58
CA ALA A 81 -15.23 -6.42 -6.43
C ALA A 81 -14.91 -4.93 -6.25
N ALA A 82 -15.92 -4.06 -6.27
CA ALA A 82 -15.76 -2.62 -6.04
C ALA A 82 -15.10 -2.36 -4.68
N LEU A 83 -15.57 -3.02 -3.62
CA LEU A 83 -14.96 -2.93 -2.29
C LEU A 83 -13.49 -3.38 -2.29
N ARG A 84 -13.15 -4.43 -3.05
CA ARG A 84 -11.77 -4.88 -3.17
C ARG A 84 -10.89 -3.85 -3.87
N LEU A 85 -11.33 -3.35 -5.03
CA LEU A 85 -10.60 -2.31 -5.74
C LEU A 85 -10.42 -1.05 -4.88
N LEU A 86 -11.49 -0.61 -4.20
CA LEU A 86 -11.44 0.52 -3.25
C LEU A 86 -10.43 0.27 -2.13
N ALA A 87 -10.41 -0.95 -1.57
CA ALA A 87 -9.43 -1.31 -0.54
C ALA A 87 -8.00 -1.22 -1.06
N ASN A 88 -7.73 -1.74 -2.25
CA ASN A 88 -6.40 -1.67 -2.87
C ASN A 88 -5.97 -0.22 -3.13
N VAL A 89 -6.81 0.60 -3.77
CA VAL A 89 -6.44 2.00 -4.04
C VAL A 89 -6.35 2.83 -2.76
N ASN A 90 -7.10 2.49 -1.71
CA ASN A 90 -6.94 3.11 -0.40
C ASN A 90 -5.62 2.70 0.26
N ALA A 91 -5.24 1.43 0.18
CA ALA A 91 -4.03 0.89 0.78
C ALA A 91 -2.75 1.41 0.10
N TYR A 92 -2.69 1.31 -1.23
CA TYR A 92 -1.50 1.58 -2.04
C TYR A 92 -1.51 2.96 -2.71
N ARG A 93 -2.59 3.73 -2.55
CA ARG A 93 -2.80 5.09 -3.08
C ARG A 93 -2.91 5.17 -4.60
N THR A 94 -1.83 4.87 -5.31
CA THR A 94 -1.77 4.97 -6.77
C THR A 94 -1.21 3.67 -7.33
N LEU A 95 -1.97 3.05 -8.23
CA LEU A 95 -1.63 1.78 -8.87
C LEU A 95 -1.80 1.90 -10.38
N THR A 96 -1.01 1.15 -11.16
CA THR A 96 -1.43 0.85 -12.54
C THR A 96 -2.64 -0.09 -12.53
N VAL A 97 -3.43 -0.12 -13.60
CA VAL A 97 -4.54 -1.09 -13.71
C VAL A 97 -4.06 -2.54 -13.66
N GLU A 98 -2.84 -2.82 -14.13
CA GLU A 98 -2.24 -4.15 -14.03
C GLU A 98 -1.84 -4.49 -12.59
N GLN A 99 -1.24 -3.55 -11.86
CA GLN A 99 -0.93 -3.75 -10.44
C GLN A 99 -2.20 -3.94 -9.63
N LEU A 100 -3.24 -3.14 -9.91
CA LEU A 100 -4.55 -3.29 -9.28
C LEU A 100 -5.16 -4.66 -9.58
N ALA A 101 -5.13 -5.12 -10.83
CA ALA A 101 -5.64 -6.44 -11.21
C ALA A 101 -4.85 -7.57 -10.55
N PHE A 102 -3.52 -7.44 -10.47
CA PHE A 102 -2.67 -8.41 -9.81
C PHE A 102 -3.02 -8.51 -8.32
N ILE A 103 -2.93 -7.41 -7.58
CA ILE A 103 -3.10 -7.40 -6.12
C ILE A 103 -4.55 -7.75 -5.73
N SER A 104 -5.56 -7.29 -6.48
CA SER A 104 -6.97 -7.62 -6.21
C SER A 104 -7.37 -9.03 -6.66
N GLY A 105 -6.55 -9.68 -7.51
CA GLY A 105 -6.92 -10.89 -8.23
C GLY A 105 -8.06 -10.70 -9.25
N ASP A 106 -8.46 -9.45 -9.56
CA ASP A 106 -9.58 -9.15 -10.44
C ASP A 106 -9.10 -8.62 -11.81
N ASN A 107 -8.98 -9.54 -12.77
CA ASN A 107 -8.57 -9.22 -14.14
C ASN A 107 -9.53 -8.24 -14.86
N ARG A 108 -10.76 -8.02 -14.36
CA ARG A 108 -11.68 -7.02 -14.93
C ARG A 108 -11.09 -5.62 -14.84
N ALA A 109 -10.22 -5.33 -13.86
CA ALA A 109 -9.57 -4.02 -13.76
C ALA A 109 -8.70 -3.67 -14.99
N MET A 110 -8.19 -4.67 -15.72
CA MET A 110 -7.40 -4.45 -16.94
C MET A 110 -8.25 -4.31 -18.22
N SER A 111 -9.53 -4.70 -18.20
CA SER A 111 -10.35 -4.66 -19.41
C SER A 111 -10.95 -3.25 -19.60
N PRO A 112 -10.71 -2.57 -20.73
CA PRO A 112 -11.35 -1.29 -21.01
C PRO A 112 -12.86 -1.41 -21.23
N GLN A 113 -13.38 -2.62 -21.46
CA GLN A 113 -14.80 -2.93 -21.57
C GLN A 113 -15.44 -3.31 -20.23
N ALA A 114 -14.64 -3.56 -19.19
CA ALA A 114 -15.19 -3.91 -17.89
C ALA A 114 -15.84 -2.68 -17.26
N ASN A 115 -17.13 -2.84 -16.94
CA ASN A 115 -17.92 -1.79 -16.31
C ASN A 115 -17.31 -1.32 -14.98
N LEU A 116 -16.56 -2.15 -14.24
CA LEU A 116 -16.23 -1.84 -12.85
C LEU A 116 -15.40 -0.56 -12.66
N VAL A 117 -14.23 -0.45 -13.32
CA VAL A 117 -13.37 0.76 -13.18
C VAL A 117 -14.08 1.97 -13.78
N ARG A 118 -14.78 1.79 -14.90
CA ARG A 118 -15.59 2.83 -15.53
C ARG A 118 -16.70 3.33 -14.60
N ASP A 119 -17.43 2.43 -13.95
CA ASP A 119 -18.53 2.74 -13.03
C ASP A 119 -17.98 3.44 -11.79
N MET A 120 -16.85 2.97 -11.24
CA MET A 120 -16.18 3.64 -10.12
C MET A 120 -15.71 5.05 -10.50
N PHE A 121 -15.18 5.26 -11.71
CA PHE A 121 -14.84 6.59 -12.21
C PHE A 121 -16.10 7.45 -12.41
N THR A 122 -17.13 6.90 -13.04
CA THR A 122 -18.41 7.58 -13.31
C THR A 122 -19.07 8.09 -12.04
N LEU A 123 -19.01 7.30 -10.97
CA LEU A 123 -19.52 7.64 -9.65
C LEU A 123 -18.57 8.53 -8.84
N GLY A 124 -17.41 8.91 -9.39
CA GLY A 124 -16.43 9.75 -8.71
C GLY A 124 -15.74 9.05 -7.54
N LEU A 125 -15.66 7.72 -7.51
CA LEU A 125 -14.96 6.96 -6.47
C LEU A 125 -13.45 6.87 -6.70
N VAL A 126 -13.02 6.90 -7.97
CA VAL A 126 -11.63 6.89 -8.38
C VAL A 126 -11.34 7.94 -9.44
N ASP A 127 -10.10 8.44 -9.45
CA ASP A 127 -9.56 9.23 -10.55
C ASP A 127 -8.75 8.32 -11.49
N ILE A 128 -8.71 8.69 -12.78
CA ILE A 128 -7.88 8.00 -13.78
C ILE A 128 -6.74 8.92 -14.21
N GLY A 129 -5.53 8.37 -14.22
CA GLY A 129 -4.31 9.04 -14.63
C GLY A 129 -3.68 8.40 -15.85
N THR A 130 -3.00 9.22 -16.65
CA THR A 130 -2.14 8.75 -17.75
C THR A 130 -0.80 9.45 -17.67
N TYR A 131 0.29 8.71 -17.87
CA TYR A 131 1.59 9.34 -18.06
C TYR A 131 1.62 10.10 -19.40
N GLN A 132 2.18 11.31 -19.39
CA GLN A 132 2.47 12.02 -20.63
C GLN A 132 3.48 11.21 -21.44
N ARG A 133 3.10 10.80 -22.66
CA ARG A 133 3.96 10.05 -23.58
C ARG A 133 4.29 10.90 -24.80
N PRO A 134 5.55 10.95 -25.25
CA PRO A 134 5.88 11.57 -26.53
C PRO A 134 5.36 10.68 -27.67
N MET A 135 4.31 11.15 -28.37
CA MET A 135 3.68 10.64 -29.60
C MET A 135 3.15 9.19 -29.62
N GLY A 136 1.92 9.03 -30.13
CA GLY A 136 1.33 7.74 -30.55
C GLY A 136 1.08 6.74 -29.41
N ALA A 137 -0.13 6.71 -28.85
CA ALA A 137 -0.49 5.70 -27.86
C ALA A 137 -0.72 4.33 -28.54
N PRO A 138 0.06 3.27 -28.21
CA PRO A 138 -0.20 1.94 -28.74
C PRO A 138 -1.53 1.39 -28.19
N PRO A 139 -2.12 0.35 -28.82
CA PRO A 139 -3.39 -0.27 -28.40
C PRO A 139 -3.43 -0.72 -26.92
N HIS A 140 -2.27 -1.01 -26.32
CA HIS A 140 -2.12 -1.43 -24.93
C HIS A 140 -1.92 -0.28 -23.92
N ALA A 141 -2.01 0.99 -24.33
CA ALA A 141 -1.85 2.15 -23.44
C ALA A 141 -2.85 2.18 -22.27
N HIS A 142 -3.95 1.40 -22.34
CA HIS A 142 -4.89 1.26 -21.23
C HIS A 142 -4.27 0.52 -20.03
N ARG A 143 -3.32 -0.40 -20.26
CA ARG A 143 -2.71 -1.25 -19.21
C ARG A 143 -1.82 -0.45 -18.24
N THR A 144 -1.27 0.67 -18.71
CA THR A 144 -0.41 1.55 -17.90
C THR A 144 -1.16 2.74 -17.30
N LYS A 145 -2.49 2.75 -17.41
CA LYS A 145 -3.32 3.76 -16.73
C LYS A 145 -3.17 3.65 -15.23
N LEU A 146 -3.13 4.81 -14.59
CA LEU A 146 -3.09 4.94 -13.15
C LEU A 146 -4.49 5.08 -12.58
N ILE A 147 -4.72 4.47 -11.42
CA ILE A 147 -5.95 4.58 -10.66
C ILE A 147 -5.57 5.00 -9.24
N ARG A 148 -6.34 5.94 -8.68
CA ARG A 148 -6.24 6.35 -7.27
C ARG A 148 -7.63 6.65 -6.70
N PRO A 149 -7.80 6.71 -5.37
CA PRO A 149 -9.04 7.21 -4.76
C PRO A 149 -9.33 8.64 -5.25
N SER A 150 -10.58 8.90 -5.61
CA SER A 150 -10.98 10.28 -5.94
C SER A 150 -11.11 11.11 -4.66
N ARG A 151 -10.90 12.42 -4.81
CA ARG A 151 -11.06 13.40 -3.71
C ARG A 151 -12.52 13.86 -3.52
N SER A 152 -13.46 13.30 -4.28
CA SER A 152 -14.89 13.60 -4.13
C SER A 152 -15.46 13.05 -2.81
N ALA A 153 -16.67 13.48 -2.46
CA ALA A 153 -17.42 12.93 -1.34
C ALA A 153 -18.10 11.57 -1.66
N ALA A 154 -17.99 11.06 -2.89
CA ALA A 154 -18.77 9.91 -3.36
C ALA A 154 -18.59 8.63 -2.53
N PHE A 155 -17.40 8.39 -1.95
CA PHE A 155 -17.22 7.27 -1.04
C PHE A 155 -18.11 7.42 0.21
N HIS A 156 -18.15 8.61 0.79
CA HIS A 156 -18.94 8.91 1.99
C HIS A 156 -20.45 8.94 1.69
N ASP A 157 -20.84 9.37 0.50
CA ASP A 157 -22.24 9.54 0.14
C ASP A 157 -22.88 8.26 -0.42
N LEU A 158 -22.14 7.50 -1.23
CA LEU A 158 -22.68 6.35 -1.97
C LEU A 158 -22.28 5.00 -1.37
N ILE A 159 -21.05 4.89 -0.86
CA ILE A 159 -20.47 3.60 -0.47
C ILE A 159 -20.59 3.36 1.04
N LEU A 160 -20.08 4.27 1.85
CA LEU A 160 -20.01 4.13 3.31
C LEU A 160 -21.38 3.87 3.97
N PRO A 161 -22.49 4.55 3.60
CA PRO A 161 -23.79 4.34 4.24
C PRO A 161 -24.35 2.94 3.97
N ASN A 162 -23.86 2.31 2.90
CA ASN A 162 -24.27 0.99 2.46
C ASN A 162 -23.39 -0.14 3.01
N MET A 163 -22.23 0.15 3.58
CA MET A 163 -21.34 -0.88 4.13
C MET A 163 -21.88 -1.49 5.43
N THR A 164 -21.77 -2.81 5.55
CA THR A 164 -21.74 -3.46 6.86
C THR A 164 -20.42 -3.17 7.57
N TYR A 165 -20.37 -3.34 8.89
CA TYR A 165 -19.13 -3.13 9.64
C TYR A 165 -17.94 -3.98 9.13
N PRO A 166 -18.09 -5.30 8.84
CA PRO A 166 -16.98 -6.06 8.26
C PRO A 166 -16.55 -5.55 6.89
N GLU A 167 -17.49 -5.12 6.05
CA GLU A 167 -17.15 -4.51 4.75
C GLU A 167 -16.34 -3.24 4.94
N TRP A 168 -16.76 -2.36 5.85
CA TRP A 168 -15.99 -1.17 6.19
C TRP A 168 -14.61 -1.53 6.74
N ALA A 169 -14.54 -2.39 7.75
CA ALA A 169 -13.28 -2.78 8.41
C ALA A 169 -12.29 -3.39 7.41
N THR A 170 -12.74 -4.32 6.56
CA THR A 170 -11.89 -4.99 5.56
C THR A 170 -11.52 -4.12 4.35
N THR A 171 -12.33 -3.10 4.05
CA THR A 171 -12.06 -2.17 2.95
C THR A 171 -11.13 -1.04 3.38
N THR A 172 -11.27 -0.61 4.64
CA THR A 172 -10.59 0.59 5.15
C THR A 172 -9.50 0.29 6.17
N GLY A 173 -9.26 -0.97 6.51
CA GLY A 173 -8.39 -1.35 7.62
C GLY A 173 -8.88 -0.84 8.98
N ALA A 174 -10.19 -0.58 9.10
CA ALA A 174 -10.82 0.11 10.23
C ALA A 174 -10.31 1.56 10.47
N HIS A 175 -9.77 2.21 9.44
CA HIS A 175 -9.41 3.62 9.48
C HIS A 175 -10.40 4.48 8.68
N PRO A 176 -10.51 5.80 8.95
CA PRO A 176 -11.25 6.70 8.07
C PRO A 176 -10.73 6.64 6.63
N TRP A 177 -11.66 6.69 5.67
CA TRP A 177 -11.34 6.80 4.25
C TRP A 177 -10.52 8.06 3.99
N SER A 178 -9.51 7.95 3.13
CA SER A 178 -8.68 9.09 2.77
C SER A 178 -8.20 8.98 1.33
N ALA A 179 -8.47 10.03 0.56
CA ALA A 179 -8.00 10.20 -0.80
C ALA A 179 -6.66 10.94 -0.91
N SER A 180 -5.93 11.09 0.20
CA SER A 180 -4.59 11.66 0.16
C SER A 180 -3.63 10.69 -0.52
N SER A 181 -3.20 11.02 -1.74
CA SER A 181 -2.03 10.39 -2.39
C SER A 181 -0.81 11.28 -2.21
N ARG A 182 0.32 10.70 -1.83
CA ARG A 182 1.64 11.34 -1.85
C ARG A 182 2.47 10.68 -2.94
N TYR A 183 3.11 11.47 -3.81
CA TYR A 183 4.11 11.02 -4.78
C TYR A 183 3.72 9.80 -5.63
N ASP A 184 2.82 9.99 -6.61
CA ASP A 184 2.27 8.91 -7.46
C ASP A 184 3.31 7.93 -8.04
N ARG A 185 4.47 8.43 -8.48
CA ARG A 185 5.56 7.58 -9.01
C ARG A 185 6.15 6.65 -7.96
N HIS A 186 6.30 7.11 -6.72
CA HIS A 186 6.81 6.29 -5.63
C HIS A 186 5.84 5.14 -5.34
N ASN A 187 4.55 5.45 -5.26
CA ASN A 187 3.53 4.44 -4.99
C ASN A 187 3.50 3.35 -6.08
N VAL A 188 3.59 3.73 -7.35
CA VAL A 188 3.64 2.76 -8.46
C VAL A 188 4.87 1.88 -8.36
N LEU A 189 6.03 2.45 -8.05
CA LEU A 189 7.28 1.70 -8.00
C LEU A 189 7.36 0.79 -6.75
N VAL A 190 6.83 1.25 -5.62
CA VAL A 190 6.72 0.46 -4.38
C VAL A 190 5.67 -0.65 -4.52
N ALA A 191 4.55 -0.38 -5.18
CA ALA A 191 3.55 -1.39 -5.51
C ALA A 191 4.14 -2.51 -6.40
N GLU A 192 5.11 -2.19 -7.26
CA GLU A 192 5.83 -3.18 -8.06
C GLU A 192 6.70 -4.10 -7.19
N ILE A 193 7.42 -3.55 -6.20
CA ILE A 193 8.17 -4.35 -5.22
C ILE A 193 7.22 -5.29 -4.48
N ILE A 194 6.11 -4.76 -3.97
CA ILE A 194 5.09 -5.54 -3.27
C ILE A 194 4.51 -6.65 -4.15
N ALA A 195 4.18 -6.34 -5.40
CA ALA A 195 3.60 -7.32 -6.31
C ALA A 195 4.59 -8.47 -6.58
N ARG A 196 5.86 -8.16 -6.85
CA ARG A 196 6.91 -9.17 -7.03
C ARG A 196 7.18 -9.96 -5.74
N ALA A 197 7.16 -9.28 -4.60
CA ALA A 197 7.35 -9.90 -3.29
C ALA A 197 6.23 -10.91 -3.00
N ALA A 198 4.98 -10.50 -3.20
CA ALA A 198 3.81 -11.37 -3.05
C ALA A 198 3.78 -12.53 -4.06
N GLU A 199 4.39 -12.36 -5.23
CA GLU A 199 4.45 -13.38 -6.27
C GLU A 199 5.52 -14.45 -6.02
N PHE A 200 6.72 -14.03 -5.57
CA PHE A 200 7.91 -14.89 -5.60
C PHE A 200 8.51 -15.20 -4.23
N LEU A 201 8.17 -14.45 -3.17
CA LEU A 201 8.81 -14.61 -1.87
C LEU A 201 7.96 -15.44 -0.89
N PRO A 202 8.61 -16.15 0.05
CA PRO A 202 7.96 -16.82 1.16
C PRO A 202 7.58 -15.81 2.26
N ILE A 203 6.70 -14.87 1.92
CA ILE A 203 6.16 -13.87 2.84
C ILE A 203 4.68 -14.13 3.15
N GLY A 204 4.26 -13.70 4.34
CA GLY A 204 2.91 -13.93 4.83
C GLY A 204 1.91 -12.85 4.46
N ALA A 205 2.34 -11.59 4.31
CA ALA A 205 1.48 -10.48 3.94
C ALA A 205 2.25 -9.29 3.35
N VAL A 206 1.52 -8.39 2.68
CA VAL A 206 2.06 -7.13 2.12
C VAL A 206 1.14 -5.95 2.44
N VAL A 207 1.69 -4.82 2.85
CA VAL A 207 0.90 -3.67 3.31
C VAL A 207 1.33 -2.41 2.56
N GLY A 208 0.36 -1.65 2.03
CA GLY A 208 0.61 -0.37 1.35
C GLY A 208 0.72 0.81 2.33
N GLU A 209 1.22 1.94 1.81
CA GLU A 209 1.52 3.19 2.55
C GLU A 209 0.45 3.58 3.60
N ARG A 210 -0.85 3.45 3.27
CA ARG A 210 -1.95 3.89 4.16
C ARG A 210 -1.90 3.26 5.55
N PHE A 211 -1.47 2.00 5.62
CA PHE A 211 -1.45 1.19 6.83
C PHE A 211 -0.02 0.92 7.31
N ALA A 212 0.98 1.47 6.63
CA ALA A 212 2.40 1.37 6.96
C ALA A 212 2.85 2.49 7.91
N ASP A 213 1.93 3.07 8.68
CA ASP A 213 2.28 4.11 9.65
C ASP A 213 3.07 3.55 10.84
N VAL A 214 4.00 4.36 11.37
CA VAL A 214 4.89 3.94 12.44
C VAL A 214 4.13 3.69 13.74
N ALA A 215 3.00 4.37 13.95
CA ALA A 215 2.16 4.11 15.12
C ALA A 215 1.66 2.65 15.09
N ASN A 216 1.19 2.18 13.95
CA ASN A 216 0.83 0.79 13.72
C ASN A 216 2.03 -0.14 13.81
N LEU A 217 3.13 0.17 13.14
CA LEU A 217 4.25 -0.75 13.01
C LEU A 217 5.11 -0.93 14.28
N ALA A 218 5.13 0.05 15.17
CA ALA A 218 6.02 0.04 16.34
C ALA A 218 5.32 0.23 17.69
N TYR A 219 3.99 0.46 17.71
CA TYR A 219 3.24 0.73 18.94
C TYR A 219 1.94 -0.07 19.00
N THR A 220 0.91 0.32 18.24
CA THR A 220 -0.45 -0.21 18.45
C THR A 220 -0.56 -1.70 18.14
N SER A 221 0.22 -2.21 17.18
CA SER A 221 0.27 -3.64 16.85
C SER A 221 0.90 -4.52 17.93
N ILE A 222 1.58 -3.94 18.91
CA ILE A 222 2.19 -4.64 20.05
C ILE A 222 1.51 -4.26 21.37
N GLY A 223 0.37 -3.57 21.31
CA GLY A 223 -0.41 -3.16 22.49
C GLY A 223 0.00 -1.82 23.11
N ASP A 224 0.93 -1.09 22.50
CA ASP A 224 1.46 0.17 23.03
C ASP A 224 0.75 1.40 22.46
N GLU A 225 0.72 2.49 23.26
CA GLU A 225 0.25 3.80 22.79
C GLU A 225 1.34 4.57 22.02
N PRO A 226 1.03 5.12 20.83
CA PRO A 226 1.99 5.91 20.07
C PRO A 226 2.18 7.32 20.67
N PRO A 227 3.39 7.90 20.60
CA PRO A 227 3.64 9.27 20.98
C PRO A 227 2.73 10.25 20.24
N ARG A 228 2.26 11.29 20.95
CA ARG A 228 1.44 12.35 20.35
C ARG A 228 2.16 12.99 19.18
N GLY A 229 1.44 13.20 18.07
CA GLY A 229 1.98 13.85 16.88
C GLY A 229 2.87 12.97 15.99
N LEU A 230 3.00 11.67 16.29
CA LEU A 230 3.69 10.73 15.42
C LEU A 230 2.95 10.59 14.08
N GLN A 231 3.44 11.28 13.06
CA GLN A 231 2.92 11.22 11.69
C GLN A 231 4.03 10.81 10.73
N ARG A 232 4.32 9.51 10.69
CA ARG A 232 5.28 8.90 9.77
C ARG A 232 4.71 7.58 9.26
N ALA A 233 4.96 7.29 7.98
CA ALA A 233 4.69 6.01 7.38
C ALA A 233 5.87 5.60 6.50
N ALA A 234 6.09 4.28 6.40
CA ALA A 234 6.88 3.71 5.31
C ALA A 234 6.05 3.72 4.02
N ASP A 235 6.68 3.57 2.87
CA ASP A 235 5.95 3.52 1.60
C ASP A 235 5.21 2.17 1.45
N ALA A 236 5.76 1.10 2.06
CA ALA A 236 5.13 -0.22 2.18
C ALA A 236 5.76 -1.06 3.28
N VAL A 237 5.16 -2.22 3.57
CA VAL A 237 5.71 -3.23 4.48
C VAL A 237 5.52 -4.63 3.91
N LEU A 238 6.55 -5.46 4.00
CA LEU A 238 6.48 -6.90 3.79
C LEU A 238 6.49 -7.59 5.16
N LEU A 239 5.64 -8.58 5.38
CA LEU A 239 5.64 -9.36 6.62
C LEU A 239 6.14 -10.78 6.34
N ARG A 240 7.16 -11.20 7.10
CA ARG A 240 7.62 -12.59 7.15
C ARG A 240 6.56 -13.48 7.80
N GLU A 241 6.68 -14.78 7.60
CA GLU A 241 5.81 -15.79 8.23
C GLU A 241 5.85 -15.76 9.76
N ASP A 242 6.95 -15.31 10.35
CA ASP A 242 7.10 -15.11 11.79
C ASP A 242 6.63 -13.73 12.29
N GLY A 243 5.95 -12.96 11.44
CA GLY A 243 5.40 -11.65 11.79
C GLY A 243 6.43 -10.50 11.83
N ALA A 244 7.71 -10.77 11.55
CA ALA A 244 8.70 -9.71 11.38
C ALA A 244 8.35 -8.81 10.18
N ARG A 245 8.56 -7.51 10.33
CA ARG A 245 8.07 -6.45 9.45
C ARG A 245 9.25 -5.77 8.76
N ILE A 246 9.27 -5.83 7.44
CA ILE A 246 10.26 -5.18 6.60
C ILE A 246 9.61 -3.96 5.96
N ALA A 247 9.82 -2.79 6.57
CA ALA A 247 9.38 -1.51 6.04
C ALA A 247 10.25 -1.12 4.84
N ILE A 248 9.60 -0.72 3.74
CA ILE A 248 10.24 -0.28 2.50
C ILE A 248 10.13 1.24 2.40
N GLU A 249 11.27 1.88 2.19
CA GLU A 249 11.39 3.31 1.91
C GLU A 249 12.09 3.48 0.56
N LEU A 250 11.33 3.93 -0.43
CA LEU A 250 11.86 4.19 -1.75
C LEU A 250 12.49 5.58 -1.79
N THR A 251 13.72 5.66 -2.29
CA THR A 251 14.42 6.92 -2.46
C THR A 251 14.96 7.09 -3.88
N ALA A 252 14.67 8.26 -4.45
CA ALA A 252 15.19 8.72 -5.74
C ALA A 252 16.23 9.84 -5.58
N SER A 253 16.40 10.38 -4.36
CA SER A 253 17.28 11.51 -4.09
C SER A 253 17.80 11.51 -2.65
N THR A 254 18.98 12.07 -2.43
CA THR A 254 19.70 12.02 -1.14
C THR A 254 19.80 13.38 -0.43
N GLY A 255 18.86 14.29 -0.70
CA GLY A 255 18.80 15.63 -0.10
C GLY A 255 18.40 15.65 1.39
N ALA A 256 18.17 16.85 1.95
CA ALA A 256 17.87 17.05 3.39
C ALA A 256 16.69 16.20 3.89
N ASN A 257 15.61 16.10 3.11
CA ASN A 257 14.44 15.27 3.44
C ASN A 257 14.80 13.79 3.64
N PHE A 258 15.78 13.27 2.90
CA PHE A 258 16.24 11.89 3.06
C PHE A 258 17.00 11.72 4.38
N THR A 259 17.90 12.64 4.70
CA THR A 259 18.64 12.63 5.98
C THR A 259 17.68 12.65 7.17
N ASP A 260 16.64 13.48 7.12
CA ASP A 260 15.60 13.54 8.16
C ASP A 260 14.81 12.23 8.28
N LYS A 261 14.49 11.58 7.14
CA LYS A 261 13.84 10.26 7.14
C LYS A 261 14.70 9.23 7.86
N VAL A 262 15.99 9.15 7.50
CA VAL A 262 16.95 8.22 8.11
C VAL A 262 17.08 8.47 9.61
N ALA A 263 17.29 9.73 10.03
CA ALA A 263 17.42 10.08 11.44
C ALA A 263 16.19 9.65 12.26
N LYS A 264 14.98 9.83 11.72
CA LYS A 264 13.74 9.39 12.36
C LYS A 264 13.67 7.87 12.49
N TRP A 265 14.13 7.10 11.50
CA TRP A 265 14.20 5.64 11.59
C TRP A 265 15.20 5.18 12.66
N VAL A 266 16.40 5.78 12.68
CA VAL A 266 17.42 5.50 13.70
C VAL A 266 16.89 5.80 15.11
N GLN A 267 16.24 6.96 15.30
CA GLN A 267 15.62 7.34 16.57
C GLN A 267 14.54 6.34 17.01
N LEU A 268 13.68 5.91 16.07
CA LEU A 268 12.65 4.91 16.38
C LEU A 268 13.27 3.63 16.91
N PHE A 269 14.29 3.11 16.23
CA PHE A 269 14.97 1.89 16.63
C PHE A 269 15.75 2.04 17.93
N GLY A 270 16.28 3.23 18.23
CA GLY A 270 16.85 3.52 19.55
C GLY A 270 15.84 3.41 20.70
N ASN A 271 14.55 3.56 20.42
CA ASN A 271 13.47 3.56 21.43
C ASN A 271 12.62 2.28 21.42
N ARG A 272 12.87 1.36 20.48
CA ARG A 272 12.01 0.19 20.26
C ARG A 272 12.87 -1.03 20.04
N ARG A 273 12.55 -2.14 20.70
CA ARG A 273 13.34 -3.36 20.56
C ARG A 273 12.91 -4.17 19.33
N TRP A 274 13.86 -4.88 18.73
CA TRP A 274 13.63 -5.91 17.72
C TRP A 274 12.67 -6.97 18.26
N ASP A 275 12.96 -7.50 19.45
CA ASP A 275 12.18 -8.57 20.06
C ASP A 275 10.70 -8.23 20.20
N ASP A 276 10.39 -6.97 20.47
CA ASP A 276 9.02 -6.51 20.67
C ASP A 276 8.29 -6.28 19.34
N THR A 277 8.98 -5.68 18.36
CA THR A 277 8.34 -5.13 17.15
C THR A 277 8.59 -5.92 15.87
N GLY A 278 9.70 -6.66 15.80
CA GLY A 278 10.20 -7.30 14.57
C GLY A 278 10.45 -6.32 13.43
N LEU A 279 10.64 -5.02 13.70
CA LEU A 279 10.66 -3.98 12.67
C LEU A 279 12.07 -3.72 12.12
N HIS A 280 12.21 -3.86 10.81
CA HIS A 280 13.39 -3.54 10.00
C HIS A 280 13.02 -2.54 8.91
N VAL A 281 13.91 -1.63 8.53
CA VAL A 281 13.70 -0.73 7.37
C VAL A 281 14.74 -0.97 6.28
N VAL A 282 14.27 -1.02 5.03
CA VAL A 282 15.08 -1.11 3.82
C VAL A 282 14.89 0.17 3.01
N PHE A 283 15.98 0.89 2.80
CA PHE A 283 16.01 1.97 1.82
C PHE A 283 16.30 1.40 0.44
N VAL A 284 15.32 1.46 -0.46
CA VAL A 284 15.49 1.03 -1.85
C VAL A 284 15.87 2.23 -2.69
N VAL A 285 17.08 2.20 -3.25
CA VAL A 285 17.64 3.29 -4.05
C VAL A 285 17.25 3.07 -5.51
N ALA A 286 16.31 3.86 -6.00
CA ALA A 286 15.84 3.83 -7.37
C ALA A 286 16.40 5.05 -8.13
N SER A 287 17.69 5.00 -8.46
CA SER A 287 18.37 6.06 -9.22
C SER A 287 17.70 6.32 -10.56
N ASN A 288 17.61 7.58 -10.95
CA ASN A 288 16.98 7.98 -12.21
C ASN A 288 17.99 7.86 -13.37
N VAL A 289 18.13 6.64 -13.91
CA VAL A 289 19.04 6.37 -15.02
C VAL A 289 18.36 6.84 -16.31
N GLY A 290 18.81 7.98 -16.88
CA GLY A 290 18.30 8.50 -18.15
C GLY A 290 17.95 10.00 -18.17
N SER A 291 18.07 10.72 -17.06
CA SER A 291 17.97 12.19 -17.10
C SER A 291 19.28 12.80 -17.59
N PRO A 292 19.26 13.71 -18.58
CA PRO A 292 20.42 14.52 -18.96
C PRO A 292 21.02 15.33 -17.80
N GLU A 293 20.21 15.63 -16.77
CA GLU A 293 20.62 16.38 -15.57
C GLU A 293 21.14 15.47 -14.45
N SER A 294 20.94 14.15 -14.55
CA SER A 294 21.46 13.19 -13.57
C SER A 294 22.93 12.88 -13.87
N HIS A 295 23.84 13.71 -13.38
CA HIS A 295 25.29 13.44 -13.42
C HIS A 295 25.74 12.30 -12.49
N LEU A 296 24.81 11.65 -11.78
CA LEU A 296 25.12 10.64 -10.76
C LEU A 296 24.86 9.24 -11.29
N THR A 297 25.81 8.35 -11.03
CA THR A 297 25.68 6.91 -11.29
C THR A 297 24.92 6.24 -10.12
N PRO A 298 24.26 5.09 -10.35
CA PRO A 298 23.62 4.32 -9.27
C PRO A 298 24.56 4.05 -8.08
N ALA A 299 25.84 3.74 -8.35
CA ALA A 299 26.87 3.57 -7.32
C ALA A 299 27.08 4.82 -6.46
N THR A 300 26.98 6.02 -7.06
CA THR A 300 27.15 7.29 -6.36
C THR A 300 25.96 7.58 -5.44
N ASP A 301 24.74 7.32 -5.90
CA ASP A 301 23.53 7.46 -5.07
C ASP A 301 23.53 6.50 -3.88
N LEU A 302 23.88 5.23 -4.10
CA LEU A 302 24.03 4.25 -3.02
C LEU A 302 25.09 4.72 -2.01
N SER A 303 26.24 5.20 -2.48
CA SER A 303 27.31 5.71 -1.60
C SER A 303 26.84 6.91 -0.76
N ARG A 304 26.04 7.82 -1.32
CA ARG A 304 25.44 8.95 -0.59
C ARG A 304 24.42 8.48 0.45
N VAL A 305 23.56 7.53 0.09
CA VAL A 305 22.60 6.92 1.03
C VAL A 305 23.34 6.26 2.20
N ARG A 306 24.33 5.41 1.92
CA ARG A 306 25.17 4.75 2.92
C ARG A 306 25.84 5.76 3.85
N ARG A 307 26.38 6.87 3.31
CA ARG A 307 26.99 7.94 4.10
C ARG A 307 25.99 8.60 5.04
N ASN A 308 24.78 8.91 4.58
CA ASN A 308 23.73 9.52 5.38
C ASN A 308 23.24 8.57 6.50
N ILE A 309 23.09 7.27 6.20
CA ILE A 309 22.79 6.25 7.22
C ILE A 309 23.89 6.17 8.26
N SER A 310 25.15 6.06 7.83
CA SER A 310 26.30 5.98 8.73
C SER A 310 26.41 7.21 9.62
N ARG A 311 26.12 8.40 9.08
CA ARG A 311 26.08 9.64 9.86
C ARG A 311 24.98 9.62 10.91
N ALA A 312 23.75 9.31 10.52
CA ALA A 312 22.62 9.28 11.47
C ALA A 312 22.83 8.25 12.60
N LEU A 313 23.45 7.10 12.30
CA LEU A 313 23.82 6.09 13.29
C LEU A 313 24.92 6.55 14.26
N ARG A 314 25.83 7.43 13.83
CA ARG A 314 26.83 8.04 14.73
C ARG A 314 26.22 9.13 15.60
N ASP A 315 25.34 9.94 15.02
CA ASP A 315 24.72 11.08 15.69
C ASP A 315 23.74 10.63 16.79
N TRP A 316 23.13 9.44 16.65
CA TRP A 316 22.21 8.87 17.63
C TRP A 316 22.84 7.72 18.43
N ARG A 317 23.02 7.91 19.74
CA ARG A 317 23.52 6.85 20.64
C ARG A 317 22.40 5.86 21.01
N ALA A 318 22.26 4.78 20.24
CA ALA A 318 21.33 3.69 20.56
C ALA A 318 21.81 2.85 21.77
N PRO A 319 20.90 2.16 22.48
CA PRO A 319 21.26 1.16 23.49
C PRO A 319 22.18 0.07 22.91
N ALA A 320 23.20 -0.34 23.66
CA ALA A 320 24.24 -1.26 23.16
C ALA A 320 23.72 -2.67 22.80
N HIS A 321 22.64 -3.12 23.44
CA HIS A 321 22.10 -4.49 23.30
C HIS A 321 21.15 -4.67 22.12
N ASP A 322 20.64 -3.59 21.52
CA ASP A 322 19.83 -3.66 20.29
C ASP A 322 20.11 -2.46 19.35
N PRO A 323 21.30 -2.43 18.74
CA PRO A 323 21.71 -1.31 17.90
C PRO A 323 20.87 -1.18 16.61
N ALA A 324 20.46 0.05 16.29
CA ALA A 324 19.72 0.37 15.06
C ALA A 324 20.43 -0.07 13.76
N LYS A 325 21.76 -0.20 13.77
CA LYS A 325 22.55 -0.67 12.62
C LYS A 325 22.19 -2.10 12.15
N PHE A 326 21.60 -2.93 13.00
CA PHE A 326 21.12 -4.26 12.61
C PHE A 326 19.74 -4.22 11.90
N ARG A 327 19.02 -3.11 12.02
CA ARG A 327 17.62 -2.94 11.58
C ARG A 327 17.43 -1.91 10.46
N ILE A 328 18.54 -1.36 9.95
CA ILE A 328 18.56 -0.43 8.82
C ILE A 328 19.44 -1.02 7.74
N SER A 329 18.88 -1.16 6.55
CA SER A 329 19.61 -1.61 5.38
C SER A 329 19.29 -0.78 4.14
N VAL A 330 20.07 -1.01 3.09
CA VAL A 330 19.94 -0.36 1.79
C VAL A 330 20.15 -1.37 0.68
N VAL A 331 19.53 -1.13 -0.47
CA VAL A 331 19.75 -1.89 -1.71
C VAL A 331 19.51 -0.98 -2.91
N GLN A 332 20.19 -1.20 -4.03
CA GLN A 332 19.79 -0.55 -5.28
C GLN A 332 18.66 -1.33 -5.95
N TRP A 333 17.75 -0.62 -6.60
CA TRP A 333 16.69 -1.25 -7.40
C TRP A 333 17.25 -2.29 -8.37
N GLN A 334 18.34 -1.95 -9.06
CA GLN A 334 19.00 -2.78 -10.06
C GLN A 334 19.67 -4.03 -9.46
N ASP A 335 20.01 -4.02 -8.17
CA ASP A 335 20.56 -5.21 -7.50
C ASP A 335 19.49 -6.32 -7.36
N TRP A 336 18.21 -5.94 -7.30
CA TRP A 336 17.07 -6.87 -7.32
C TRP A 336 16.49 -7.06 -8.72
N PHE A 337 16.46 -6.01 -9.53
CA PHE A 337 15.77 -5.97 -10.82
C PHE A 337 16.70 -5.37 -11.89
N PRO A 338 17.67 -6.15 -12.39
CA PRO A 338 18.76 -5.63 -13.22
C PRO A 338 18.31 -5.17 -14.62
N GLY A 339 17.14 -5.61 -15.09
CA GLY A 339 16.61 -5.22 -16.39
C GLY A 339 15.14 -5.62 -16.58
N PRO A 340 14.51 -5.22 -17.71
CA PRO A 340 13.15 -5.60 -18.04
C PRO A 340 13.01 -7.12 -18.08
N GLY A 341 12.00 -7.66 -17.37
CA GLY A 341 11.75 -9.10 -17.34
C GLY A 341 12.80 -9.93 -16.59
N LEU A 342 13.70 -9.30 -15.83
CA LEU A 342 14.75 -9.95 -15.06
C LEU A 342 14.58 -9.71 -13.55
N ILE A 343 14.90 -10.75 -12.76
CA ILE A 343 15.05 -10.69 -11.31
C ILE A 343 16.43 -11.27 -10.95
N ASP A 344 17.18 -10.62 -10.07
CA ASP A 344 18.38 -11.24 -9.51
C ASP A 344 18.01 -12.21 -8.38
N SER A 345 18.75 -13.31 -8.26
CA SER A 345 18.66 -14.26 -7.14
C SER A 345 18.66 -13.59 -5.75
N SER A 346 19.30 -12.43 -5.60
CA SER A 346 19.35 -11.61 -4.40
C SER A 346 17.95 -11.18 -3.93
N PHE A 347 17.02 -10.93 -4.85
CA PHE A 347 15.65 -10.55 -4.49
C PHE A 347 14.89 -11.68 -3.80
N LEU A 348 15.14 -12.95 -4.21
CA LEU A 348 14.47 -14.13 -3.67
C LEU A 348 14.74 -14.38 -2.18
N THR A 349 15.76 -13.73 -1.65
CA THR A 349 16.15 -13.75 -0.22
C THR A 349 16.04 -12.37 0.45
N LEU A 350 15.57 -11.36 -0.31
CA LEU A 350 15.64 -9.94 0.04
C LEU A 350 17.04 -9.56 0.54
N ARG A 351 18.07 -9.94 -0.22
CA ARG A 351 19.44 -9.57 0.08
C ARG A 351 19.60 -8.06 0.01
N VAL A 352 20.14 -7.48 1.07
CA VAL A 352 20.37 -6.04 1.25
C VAL A 352 21.72 -5.82 1.91
N GLN A 353 22.13 -4.56 2.07
CA GLN A 353 23.37 -4.20 2.75
C GLN A 353 23.08 -3.44 4.04
N ARG A 354 23.76 -3.79 5.13
CA ARG A 354 23.63 -3.11 6.44
C ARG A 354 24.99 -2.71 7.02
N PRO A 355 25.06 -1.65 7.86
CA PRO A 355 26.33 -1.09 8.35
C PRO A 355 26.87 -1.85 9.57
N THR A 356 27.09 -3.15 9.42
CA THR A 356 27.57 -4.07 10.48
C THR A 356 28.79 -4.88 10.04
N GLY A 357 29.34 -4.60 8.85
CA GLY A 357 30.56 -5.22 8.36
C GLY A 357 31.77 -4.94 9.26
N GLN A 358 32.68 -5.90 9.32
CA GLN A 358 33.90 -5.82 10.15
C GLN A 358 35.03 -5.02 9.48
N ASN A 359 34.96 -4.83 8.17
CA ASN A 359 35.95 -4.06 7.43
C ASN A 359 35.75 -2.56 7.71
N ALA A 360 36.77 -1.89 8.25
CA ALA A 360 36.71 -0.45 8.53
C ALA A 360 36.56 0.39 7.24
N ASP A 361 37.14 -0.08 6.13
CA ASP A 361 37.12 0.63 4.83
C ASP A 361 35.78 0.45 4.08
N ASP A 362 35.11 -0.69 4.30
CA ASP A 362 33.73 -0.92 3.85
C ASP A 362 32.91 -1.57 4.97
N PRO A 363 32.29 -0.77 5.86
CA PRO A 363 31.56 -1.28 7.02
C PRO A 363 30.18 -1.87 6.64
N TRP A 364 29.94 -2.14 5.36
CA TRP A 364 28.69 -2.65 4.84
C TRP A 364 28.81 -4.14 4.54
N GLU A 365 27.92 -4.94 5.11
CA GLU A 365 27.82 -6.36 4.81
C GLU A 365 26.49 -6.69 4.12
N SER A 366 26.51 -7.69 3.26
CA SER A 366 25.30 -8.26 2.67
C SER A 366 24.59 -9.16 3.67
N VAL A 367 23.27 -9.03 3.76
CA VAL A 367 22.42 -9.82 4.64
C VAL A 367 21.14 -10.23 3.92
N ASP A 368 20.68 -11.46 4.14
CA ASP A 368 19.42 -11.98 3.61
C ASP A 368 18.30 -11.79 4.65
N LEU A 369 17.35 -10.87 4.38
CA LEU A 369 16.31 -10.54 5.36
C LEU A 369 15.31 -11.66 5.60
N LEU A 370 15.22 -12.62 4.68
CA LEU A 370 14.38 -13.81 4.80
C LEU A 370 15.10 -14.99 5.47
N ASP A 371 16.40 -14.89 5.76
CA ASP A 371 17.15 -15.94 6.47
C ASP A 371 17.10 -15.69 7.99
N PRO A 372 16.40 -16.52 8.79
CA PRO A 372 16.32 -16.34 10.23
C PRO A 372 17.67 -16.49 10.95
N ARG A 373 18.70 -17.05 10.31
CA ARG A 373 20.05 -17.11 10.89
C ARG A 373 20.79 -15.78 10.81
N GLN A 374 20.40 -14.92 9.85
CA GLN A 374 21.03 -13.61 9.63
C GLN A 374 20.20 -12.46 10.20
N VAL A 375 18.87 -12.61 10.17
CA VAL A 375 17.89 -11.73 10.81
C VAL A 375 16.97 -12.60 11.69
N PRO A 376 17.32 -12.77 12.98
CA PRO A 376 16.63 -13.65 13.92
C PRO A 376 15.14 -13.36 14.04
N THR A 377 14.35 -14.41 14.27
CA THR A 377 12.92 -14.24 14.60
C THR A 377 12.77 -13.39 15.87
N PRO A 378 11.90 -12.36 15.87
CA PRO A 378 11.62 -11.58 17.06
C PRO A 378 10.98 -12.44 18.16
N ALA A 379 11.29 -12.17 19.42
CA ALA A 379 10.80 -12.97 20.55
C ALA A 379 9.28 -12.83 20.82
N ASN A 380 8.64 -11.77 20.32
CA ASN A 380 7.21 -11.56 20.50
C ASN A 380 6.38 -12.55 19.67
N GLU A 381 5.84 -13.57 20.36
CA GLU A 381 5.02 -14.65 19.79
C GLU A 381 3.66 -14.19 19.25
N ASP A 382 3.22 -12.96 19.55
CA ASP A 382 1.97 -12.41 19.01
C ASP A 382 2.16 -11.80 17.61
N LEU A 383 3.39 -11.54 17.16
CA LEU A 383 3.65 -10.92 15.85
C LEU A 383 3.07 -11.74 14.68
N PRO A 384 3.20 -13.08 14.62
CA PRO A 384 2.58 -13.88 13.58
C PRO A 384 1.06 -13.73 13.48
N ARG A 385 0.34 -13.41 14.58
CA ARG A 385 -1.13 -13.21 14.57
C ARG A 385 -1.56 -12.02 13.72
N SER A 386 -0.65 -11.08 13.46
CA SER A 386 -0.91 -9.99 12.52
C SER A 386 -1.20 -10.50 11.10
N LEU A 387 -0.67 -11.67 10.72
CA LEU A 387 -0.92 -12.29 9.41
C LEU A 387 -2.38 -12.76 9.28
N ASP A 388 -2.96 -13.34 10.33
CA ASP A 388 -4.37 -13.74 10.33
C ASP A 388 -5.30 -12.52 10.26
N MET A 389 -4.94 -11.44 10.96
CA MET A 389 -5.66 -10.15 10.89
C MET A 389 -5.55 -9.48 9.52
N LEU A 390 -4.44 -9.67 8.81
CA LEU A 390 -4.28 -9.16 7.45
C LEU A 390 -5.00 -10.04 6.43
N ALA A 391 -5.13 -11.35 6.67
CA ALA A 391 -5.79 -12.28 5.75
C ALA A 391 -7.27 -11.94 5.46
N VAL A 392 -7.96 -11.25 6.39
CA VAL A 392 -9.33 -10.75 6.16
C VAL A 392 -9.38 -9.47 5.32
N GLN A 393 -8.27 -8.75 5.17
CA GLN A 393 -8.26 -7.43 4.54
C GLN A 393 -8.35 -7.56 3.03
N ARG A 394 -9.24 -6.78 2.42
CA ARG A 394 -9.49 -6.83 0.97
C ARG A 394 -8.33 -6.31 0.14
N PHE A 395 -7.42 -5.54 0.74
CA PHE A 395 -6.25 -5.06 0.04
C PHE A 395 -5.13 -6.10 -0.07
N GLN A 396 -5.22 -7.24 0.65
CA GLN A 396 -4.25 -8.33 0.50
C GLN A 396 -4.50 -9.13 -0.78
N PRO A 397 -3.42 -9.56 -1.46
CA PRO A 397 -3.52 -10.63 -2.45
C PRO A 397 -4.08 -11.91 -1.83
N SER A 398 -5.13 -12.47 -2.41
CA SER A 398 -5.89 -13.56 -1.79
C SER A 398 -5.08 -14.84 -1.57
N TRP A 399 -4.07 -15.10 -2.42
CA TRP A 399 -3.20 -16.26 -2.29
C TRP A 399 -2.20 -16.16 -1.11
N LEU A 400 -2.02 -14.98 -0.52
CA LEU A 400 -1.27 -14.81 0.73
C LEU A 400 -2.12 -15.17 1.97
N ALA A 401 -3.44 -15.16 1.83
CA ALA A 401 -4.37 -15.57 2.88
C ALA A 401 -4.64 -17.09 2.91
N GLU A 402 -4.14 -17.85 1.93
CA GLU A 402 -4.30 -19.30 1.89
C GLU A 402 -3.65 -19.96 3.12
N GLY A 403 -4.36 -20.89 3.76
CA GLY A 403 -3.88 -21.58 4.97
C GLY A 403 -3.95 -20.78 6.27
N ARG A 404 -4.44 -19.54 6.24
CA ARG A 404 -4.62 -18.70 7.45
C ARG A 404 -5.94 -19.00 8.16
N THR A 405 -6.02 -18.65 9.44
CA THR A 405 -7.25 -18.73 10.24
C THR A 405 -7.74 -17.32 10.55
N PRO A 406 -8.32 -16.62 9.56
CA PRO A 406 -8.76 -15.25 9.75
C PRO A 406 -9.80 -15.16 10.88
N PRO A 407 -9.68 -14.17 11.77
CA PRO A 407 -10.63 -14.02 12.85
C PRO A 407 -11.99 -13.54 12.34
N ASN A 408 -13.04 -13.91 13.06
CA ASN A 408 -14.39 -13.46 12.75
C ASN A 408 -14.55 -11.97 13.12
N ILE A 409 -14.52 -11.08 12.13
CA ILE A 409 -14.64 -9.63 12.34
C ILE A 409 -15.94 -9.25 13.05
N HIS A 410 -17.02 -10.04 12.89
CA HIS A 410 -18.26 -9.81 13.65
C HIS A 410 -18.08 -10.03 15.15
N GLU A 411 -17.19 -10.93 15.56
CA GLU A 411 -16.89 -11.23 16.96
C GLU A 411 -15.89 -10.23 17.54
N ILE A 412 -14.89 -9.79 16.76
CA ILE A 412 -13.95 -8.73 17.18
C ILE A 412 -14.71 -7.47 17.59
N ARG A 413 -15.74 -7.07 16.83
CA ARG A 413 -16.62 -5.95 17.18
C ARG A 413 -17.30 -6.13 18.54
N LYS A 414 -17.69 -7.35 18.88
CA LYS A 414 -18.36 -7.64 20.17
C LYS A 414 -17.36 -7.58 21.33
N ALA A 415 -16.14 -8.06 21.11
CA ALA A 415 -15.08 -8.12 22.13
C ALA A 415 -14.44 -6.76 22.43
N THR A 416 -14.33 -5.87 21.43
CA THR A 416 -13.75 -4.51 21.58
C THR A 416 -14.74 -3.46 22.10
N SER A 417 -15.83 -3.88 22.75
CA SER A 417 -16.89 -2.98 23.19
C SER A 417 -16.49 -2.18 24.45
N PRO A 418 -16.40 -0.85 24.29
CA PRO A 418 -17.30 0.05 24.99
C PRO A 418 -18.29 0.66 23.99
N PHE A 419 -18.90 -0.17 23.12
CA PHE A 419 -20.16 0.19 22.47
C PHE A 419 -21.32 -0.07 23.44
N ARG A 420 -21.22 0.47 24.66
CA ARG A 420 -22.36 0.62 25.56
C ARG A 420 -23.32 1.57 24.84
N ARG A 421 -24.60 1.22 24.77
CA ARG A 421 -25.67 2.12 24.31
C ARG A 421 -25.41 3.52 24.89
N LEU A 422 -25.02 4.48 24.05
CA LEU A 422 -25.32 5.86 24.35
C LEU A 422 -26.82 5.97 24.19
N THR A 423 -27.53 5.78 25.32
CA THR A 423 -28.83 6.39 25.50
C THR A 423 -28.65 7.85 25.09
N VAL A 424 -29.44 8.30 24.12
CA VAL A 424 -29.52 9.72 23.77
C VAL A 424 -30.11 10.43 24.98
N ASN A 425 -29.31 10.74 25.98
CA ASN A 425 -29.65 11.76 26.94
C ASN A 425 -29.40 13.08 26.23
N GLN A 426 -30.49 13.61 25.64
CA GLN A 426 -30.59 15.02 25.27
C GLN A 426 -30.30 15.84 26.53
N THR A 427 -29.03 16.21 26.73
CA THR A 427 -28.66 17.17 27.76
C THR A 427 -28.37 18.46 27.03
N VAL A 428 -29.39 19.31 26.97
CA VAL A 428 -29.29 20.68 26.48
C VAL A 428 -28.39 21.45 27.44
N THR A 429 -27.19 21.85 27.02
CA THR A 429 -26.43 22.88 27.72
C THR A 429 -26.88 24.26 27.27
N LYS A 430 -26.94 25.20 28.22
CA LYS A 430 -27.44 26.59 28.10
C LYS A 430 -26.70 27.51 27.09
N THR A 431 -25.86 26.98 26.20
CA THR A 431 -25.03 27.78 25.27
C THR A 431 -25.14 27.39 23.79
N GLY A 432 -26.01 26.46 23.41
CA GLY A 432 -26.41 26.26 22.01
C GLY A 432 -25.33 25.80 21.01
N LEU A 433 -24.12 25.43 21.45
CA LEU A 433 -23.06 24.90 20.58
C LEU A 433 -22.75 23.44 20.93
N PRO A 434 -22.73 22.52 19.94
CA PRO A 434 -22.42 21.12 20.19
C PRO A 434 -20.92 20.93 20.50
N VAL A 435 -20.62 20.37 21.66
CA VAL A 435 -19.30 19.82 21.99
C VAL A 435 -19.16 18.50 21.24
N LYS A 436 -18.26 18.43 20.25
CA LYS A 436 -17.95 17.21 19.49
C LYS A 436 -17.10 16.24 20.33
N PRO A 437 -17.56 15.02 20.63
CA PRO A 437 -16.65 13.95 21.00
C PRO A 437 -15.87 13.52 19.74
N ARG A 438 -14.55 13.75 19.74
CA ARG A 438 -13.63 13.05 18.83
C ARG A 438 -13.68 11.59 19.22
N PHE A 439 -14.23 10.71 18.37
CA PHE A 439 -13.86 9.28 18.23
C PHE A 439 -14.86 8.45 17.39
N TYR A 440 -15.67 9.02 16.48
CA TYR A 440 -16.39 8.23 15.46
C TYR A 440 -16.61 9.05 14.18
N PRO A 441 -16.72 8.42 12.99
CA PRO A 441 -17.29 9.10 11.84
C PRO A 441 -18.80 9.27 12.09
N GLU A 442 -19.26 10.53 12.13
CA GLU A 442 -20.68 10.87 12.00
C GLU A 442 -21.23 10.21 10.72
N GLY A 443 -22.35 9.47 10.82
CA GLY A 443 -23.04 8.91 9.64
C GLY A 443 -23.21 7.38 9.58
N MET A 444 -22.69 6.60 10.54
CA MET A 444 -23.02 5.16 10.59
C MET A 444 -24.44 4.95 11.12
N GLY A 445 -25.35 4.56 10.23
CA GLY A 445 -26.66 4.02 10.61
C GLY A 445 -26.53 2.75 11.47
N PRO A 446 -27.62 2.33 12.14
CA PRO A 446 -27.61 1.14 12.97
C PRO A 446 -27.16 -0.11 12.19
N PRO A 447 -26.57 -1.12 12.87
CA PRO A 447 -26.10 -2.34 12.24
C PRO A 447 -27.21 -2.97 11.42
N GLN A 448 -26.96 -3.01 10.12
CA GLN A 448 -27.89 -3.46 9.13
C GLN A 448 -27.63 -4.96 8.88
N LEU A 449 -28.56 -5.84 9.27
CA LEU A 449 -28.42 -7.30 9.07
C LEU A 449 -28.21 -7.65 7.59
N PRO A 450 -27.52 -8.76 7.25
CA PRO A 450 -27.48 -9.28 5.89
C PRO A 450 -28.91 -9.43 5.31
N MET A 451 -29.13 -9.06 4.05
CA MET A 451 -30.48 -9.02 3.44
C MET A 451 -31.20 -10.39 3.47
N ARG A 452 -30.44 -11.49 3.38
CA ARG A 452 -30.96 -12.87 3.54
C ARG A 452 -31.61 -13.14 4.90
N LEU A 453 -31.26 -12.36 5.92
CA LEU A 453 -31.85 -12.40 7.26
C LEU A 453 -32.94 -11.33 7.45
N ARG A 454 -33.01 -10.32 6.57
CA ARG A 454 -34.08 -9.31 6.60
C ARG A 454 -35.38 -9.81 5.99
N THR A 455 -35.30 -10.54 4.88
CA THR A 455 -36.47 -11.13 4.21
C THR A 455 -37.15 -12.22 5.05
N LYS A 456 -36.46 -12.80 6.04
CA LYS A 456 -37.06 -13.73 7.02
C LYS A 456 -37.72 -13.06 8.21
N LEU A 457 -37.44 -11.79 8.48
CA LEU A 457 -37.97 -11.06 9.65
C LEU A 457 -39.11 -10.09 9.30
N SER A 458 -39.36 -9.84 8.01
CA SER A 458 -40.51 -9.05 7.53
C SER A 458 -41.73 -9.91 7.16
N GLY A 459 -41.77 -11.16 7.65
CA GLY A 459 -42.81 -12.16 7.34
C GLY A 459 -43.59 -12.64 8.57
N HIS A 460 -43.75 -11.79 9.58
CA HIS A 460 -44.68 -11.99 10.69
C HIS A 460 -45.46 -10.72 10.97
#